data_AF-A0A2J0ME16-F1
#
_entry.id   AF-A0A2J0ME16-F1
#
_cell.length_a   1.000
_cell.length_b   1.000
_cell.length_c   1.000
_cell.angle_alpha   90.00
_cell.angle_beta   90.00
_cell.angle_gamma   90.00
#
_symmetry.space_group_name_H-M   'P 1'
#
loop_
_entity.id
_entity.type
_entity.pdbx_description
1 polymer ?
#
loop_
_entity_poly.entity_id
_entity_poly.type
_entity_poly.pdbx_seq_one_letter_code
_entity_poly.pdbx_strand_id
1 'polypeptide(L)'
;MIKLSKFQKGFTLIELLVVVAIIGLLSSVVLASLNSARDKAKYSRAKMDIDQLKKAMLIYKIDKGELPPLGDNCSACNNPPNSSWTLTIDALVGGGYMGGRIDKDPWGNYYGYDDNDCNSNSGVSYVFTAGADKISWTADDYNVVITNSCAD
;
A
#
# COMPACT_ATOMS: atom_id res chain seq x y z
N MET A 1 -11.99 -74.52 12.94
CA MET A 1 -11.25 -73.24 12.88
C MET A 1 -12.23 -72.17 12.39
N ILE A 2 -12.72 -71.31 13.28
CA ILE A 2 -13.78 -70.33 12.94
C ILE A 2 -13.09 -69.05 12.44
N LYS A 3 -13.30 -68.70 11.17
CA LYS A 3 -12.86 -67.41 10.60
C LYS A 3 -13.87 -66.33 10.96
N LEU A 4 -13.49 -65.40 11.82
CA LEU A 4 -14.26 -64.17 12.11
C LEU A 4 -14.07 -63.19 10.93
N SER A 5 -15.09 -63.03 10.09
CA SER A 5 -15.10 -61.97 9.07
C SER A 5 -15.29 -60.61 9.75
N LYS A 6 -14.28 -59.74 9.68
CA LYS A 6 -14.43 -58.33 10.06
C LYS A 6 -15.43 -57.67 9.10
N PHE A 7 -16.59 -57.26 9.60
CA PHE A 7 -17.49 -56.37 8.86
C PHE A 7 -16.77 -55.05 8.61
N GLN A 8 -16.40 -54.80 7.35
CA GLN A 8 -15.94 -53.46 6.95
C GLN A 8 -17.16 -52.53 6.95
N LYS A 9 -17.15 -51.55 7.85
CA LYS A 9 -18.15 -50.48 7.86
C LYS A 9 -17.90 -49.58 6.65
N GLY A 10 -18.86 -49.50 5.75
CA GLY A 10 -18.85 -48.54 4.64
C GLY A 10 -19.24 -47.15 5.12
N PHE A 11 -18.72 -46.12 4.45
CA PHE A 11 -19.05 -44.72 4.70
C PHE A 11 -20.49 -44.45 4.21
N THR A 12 -21.31 -43.76 5.00
CA THR A 12 -22.67 -43.41 4.59
C THR A 12 -22.68 -42.08 3.82
N LEU A 13 -23.62 -41.94 2.88
CA LEU A 13 -23.79 -40.67 2.15
C LEU A 13 -24.15 -39.51 3.09
N ILE A 14 -24.88 -39.78 4.17
CA ILE A 14 -25.25 -38.76 5.15
C ILE A 14 -24.05 -38.27 5.96
N GLU A 15 -23.10 -39.15 6.30
CA GLU A 15 -21.85 -38.73 6.96
C GLU A 15 -21.04 -37.79 6.07
N LEU A 16 -20.94 -38.08 4.77
CA LEU A 16 -20.23 -37.21 3.84
C LEU A 16 -20.96 -35.87 3.64
N LEU A 17 -22.29 -35.90 3.56
CA LEU A 17 -23.12 -34.70 3.40
C LEU A 17 -22.97 -33.74 4.58
N VAL A 18 -23.02 -34.25 5.82
CA VAL A 18 -22.87 -33.42 7.02
C VAL A 18 -21.48 -32.80 7.09
N VAL A 19 -20.43 -33.54 6.71
CA VAL A 19 -19.05 -33.03 6.72
C VAL A 19 -18.86 -31.88 5.74
N VAL A 20 -19.31 -32.03 4.48
CA VAL A 20 -19.16 -30.94 3.50
C VAL A 20 -20.05 -29.74 3.86
N ALA A 21 -21.19 -29.96 4.51
CA ALA A 21 -22.03 -28.88 5.03
C ALA A 21 -21.31 -28.07 6.13
N ILE A 22 -20.68 -28.75 7.11
CA ILE A 22 -19.91 -28.08 8.17
C ILE A 22 -18.69 -27.35 7.60
N ILE A 23 -17.95 -27.96 6.67
CA ILE A 23 -16.81 -27.31 6.00
C ILE A 23 -17.28 -26.08 5.24
N GLY A 24 -18.40 -26.14 4.52
CA GLY A 24 -18.98 -24.99 3.81
C GLY A 24 -19.30 -23.83 4.74
N LEU A 25 -19.96 -24.11 5.88
CA LEU A 25 -20.29 -23.10 6.89
C LEU A 25 -19.03 -22.46 7.47
N LEU A 26 -18.06 -23.25 7.95
CA LEU A 26 -16.82 -22.72 8.53
C LEU A 26 -16.00 -21.92 7.50
N SER A 27 -15.92 -22.39 6.25
CA SER A 27 -15.15 -21.74 5.19
C SER A 27 -15.69 -20.33 4.88
N SER A 28 -17.01 -20.14 4.91
CA SER A 28 -17.64 -18.84 4.65
C SER A 28 -17.21 -17.75 5.63
N VAL A 29 -17.11 -18.08 6.92
CA VAL A 29 -16.71 -17.13 7.98
C VAL A 29 -15.23 -16.77 7.84
N VAL A 30 -14.39 -17.75 7.53
CA VAL A 30 -12.95 -17.56 7.32
C VAL A 30 -12.70 -16.60 6.16
N LEU A 31 -13.39 -16.77 5.03
CA LEU A 31 -13.23 -15.90 3.85
C LEU A 31 -13.61 -14.45 4.14
N ALA A 32 -14.70 -14.21 4.87
CA ALA A 32 -15.10 -12.86 5.26
C ALA A 32 -14.04 -12.19 6.16
N SER A 33 -13.48 -12.93 7.12
CA SER A 33 -12.43 -12.42 8.01
C SER A 33 -11.12 -12.09 7.28
N LEU A 34 -10.77 -12.89 6.27
CA LEU A 34 -9.55 -12.72 5.50
C LEU A 34 -9.55 -11.43 4.69
N ASN A 35 -10.68 -11.06 4.07
CA ASN A 35 -10.77 -9.83 3.29
C ASN A 35 -10.49 -8.59 4.15
N SER A 36 -11.11 -8.48 5.33
CA SER A 36 -10.85 -7.37 6.25
C SER A 36 -9.39 -7.31 6.71
N ALA A 37 -8.77 -8.46 6.98
CA ALA A 37 -7.37 -8.53 7.36
C ALA A 37 -6.43 -8.06 6.23
N ARG A 38 -6.73 -8.43 4.98
CA ARG A 38 -5.97 -8.00 3.80
C ARG A 38 -6.06 -6.49 3.61
N ASP A 39 -7.25 -5.89 3.76
CA ASP A 39 -7.41 -4.45 3.60
C ASP A 39 -6.65 -3.67 4.68
N LYS A 40 -6.73 -4.11 5.95
CA LYS A 40 -5.92 -3.52 7.04
C LYS A 40 -4.41 -3.62 6.75
N ALA A 41 -3.95 -4.74 6.22
CA ALA A 41 -2.55 -4.92 5.86
C ALA A 41 -2.12 -3.97 4.73
N LYS A 42 -2.99 -3.71 3.74
CA LYS A 42 -2.75 -2.72 2.69
C LYS A 42 -2.57 -1.32 3.27
N TYR A 43 -3.51 -0.84 4.09
CA TYR A 43 -3.38 0.48 4.72
C TYR A 43 -2.11 0.60 5.58
N SER A 44 -1.79 -0.43 6.37
CA SER A 44 -0.56 -0.45 7.18
C SER A 44 0.69 -0.38 6.30
N ARG A 45 0.70 -1.09 5.17
CA ARG A 45 1.81 -1.05 4.22
C ARG A 45 1.95 0.31 3.56
N ALA A 46 0.86 0.89 3.07
CA ALA A 46 0.87 2.20 2.43
C ALA A 46 1.43 3.29 3.37
N LYS A 47 1.06 3.23 4.65
CA LYS A 47 1.60 4.13 5.67
C LYS A 47 3.10 3.95 5.90
N MET A 48 3.58 2.71 6.02
CA MET A 48 5.01 2.44 6.17
C MET A 48 5.82 2.91 4.96
N ASP A 49 5.29 2.67 3.76
CA ASP A 49 5.91 3.09 2.51
C ASP A 49 6.03 4.63 2.46
N ILE A 50 4.97 5.36 2.81
CA ILE A 50 4.99 6.84 2.90
C ILE A 50 5.96 7.36 3.97
N ASP A 51 6.00 6.74 5.14
CA ASP A 51 6.95 7.13 6.19
C ASP A 51 8.41 6.91 5.76
N GLN A 52 8.68 5.86 4.99
CA GLN A 52 10.00 5.60 4.41
C GLN A 52 10.36 6.63 3.35
N LEU A 53 9.43 6.92 2.44
CA LEU A 53 9.58 7.94 1.41
C LEU A 53 9.87 9.32 2.01
N LYS A 54 9.08 9.74 2.99
CA LYS A 54 9.31 11.00 3.73
C LYS A 54 10.72 11.08 4.29
N LYS A 55 11.18 10.04 4.99
CA LYS A 55 12.53 10.03 5.57
C LYS A 55 13.60 10.16 4.50
N ALA A 56 13.46 9.44 3.40
CA ALA A 56 14.42 9.50 2.30
C ALA A 56 14.43 10.88 1.64
N MET A 57 13.26 11.49 1.41
CA MET A 57 13.13 12.85 0.88
C MET A 57 13.75 13.90 1.80
N LEU A 58 13.56 13.78 3.12
CA LEU A 58 14.19 14.68 4.09
C LEU A 58 15.72 14.56 4.10
N ILE A 59 16.25 13.33 4.04
CA ILE A 59 17.70 13.13 3.97
C ILE A 59 18.25 13.68 2.65
N TYR A 60 17.55 13.45 1.54
CA TYR A 60 17.89 14.05 0.24
C TYR A 60 17.94 15.58 0.33
N LYS A 61 16.94 16.21 0.96
CA LYS A 61 16.91 17.67 1.18
C LYS A 61 18.12 18.15 1.99
N ILE A 62 18.48 17.45 3.06
CA ILE A 62 19.65 17.80 3.87
C ILE A 62 20.93 17.79 3.02
N ASP A 63 21.08 16.83 2.11
CA ASP A 63 22.28 16.68 1.28
C ASP A 63 22.32 17.60 0.07
N LYS A 64 21.17 17.86 -0.56
CA LYS A 64 21.06 18.61 -1.83
C LYS A 64 20.60 20.05 -1.66
N GLY A 65 20.04 20.38 -0.49
CA GLY A 65 19.43 21.69 -0.20
C GLY A 65 18.02 21.86 -0.79
N GLU A 66 17.54 20.89 -1.54
CA GLU A 66 16.23 20.87 -2.18
C GLU A 66 15.63 19.47 -2.10
N LEU A 67 14.31 19.35 -2.14
CA LEU A 67 13.66 18.05 -2.24
C LEU A 67 13.93 17.39 -3.61
N PRO A 68 13.72 16.07 -3.73
CA PRO A 68 13.90 15.37 -5.00
C PRO A 68 13.10 16.00 -6.15
N PRO A 69 13.61 15.93 -7.40
CA PRO A 69 12.97 16.58 -8.54
C PRO A 69 11.58 15.99 -8.87
N LEU A 70 10.76 16.83 -9.54
CA LEU A 70 9.43 16.52 -10.09
C LEU A 70 8.31 16.25 -9.09
N GLY A 71 8.31 16.93 -7.94
CA GLY A 71 7.07 17.11 -7.19
C GLY A 71 6.19 18.12 -7.92
N ASP A 72 5.55 17.69 -9.02
CA ASP A 72 4.64 18.55 -9.76
C ASP A 72 3.44 18.91 -8.89
N ASN A 73 3.08 20.19 -8.92
CA ASN A 73 1.95 20.75 -8.22
C ASN A 73 0.70 19.87 -8.37
N CYS A 74 0.11 19.45 -7.26
CA CYS A 74 -1.00 18.51 -7.27
C CYS A 74 -2.34 19.17 -7.65
N SER A 75 -2.36 19.98 -8.72
CA SER A 75 -3.58 20.58 -9.26
C SER A 75 -4.32 19.63 -10.22
N ALA A 76 -3.67 18.57 -10.70
CA ALA A 76 -4.22 17.67 -11.72
C ALA A 76 -3.84 16.17 -11.55
N CYS A 77 -3.54 15.72 -10.33
CA CYS A 77 -3.17 14.32 -10.04
C CYS A 77 -4.38 13.37 -10.05
N ASN A 78 -5.04 13.24 -11.20
CA ASN A 78 -5.99 12.14 -11.45
C ASN A 78 -5.26 10.81 -11.74
N ASN A 79 -3.93 10.85 -11.89
CA ASN A 79 -2.96 9.76 -11.87
C ASN A 79 -1.61 10.45 -12.13
N PRO A 80 -0.67 10.56 -11.18
CA PRO A 80 0.63 11.18 -11.50
C PRO A 80 1.21 10.40 -12.70
N PRO A 81 1.59 11.08 -13.80
CA PRO A 81 2.20 10.38 -14.92
C PRO A 81 3.41 9.61 -14.38
N ASN A 82 3.42 8.30 -14.66
CA ASN A 82 4.43 7.35 -14.20
C ASN A 82 5.88 7.89 -14.27
N SER A 83 6.18 8.73 -15.26
CA SER A 83 7.48 9.35 -15.47
C SER A 83 7.93 10.27 -14.34
N SER A 84 7.04 11.08 -13.75
CA SER A 84 7.43 12.03 -12.69
C SER A 84 7.83 11.30 -11.41
N TRP A 85 6.99 10.36 -10.96
CA TRP A 85 7.28 9.54 -9.78
C TRP A 85 8.52 8.66 -9.94
N THR A 86 8.69 8.05 -11.12
CA THR A 86 9.84 7.16 -11.37
C THR A 86 11.16 7.91 -11.21
N LEU A 87 11.23 9.16 -11.68
CA LEU A 87 12.42 10.00 -11.58
C LEU A 87 12.72 10.43 -10.14
N THR A 88 11.69 10.74 -9.35
CA THR A 88 11.82 10.98 -7.90
C THR A 88 12.44 9.75 -7.21
N ILE A 89 11.92 8.55 -7.49
CA ILE A 89 12.42 7.30 -6.88
C ILE A 89 13.81 6.95 -7.39
N ASP A 90 14.11 7.21 -8.67
CA ASP A 90 15.45 7.01 -9.23
C ASP A 90 16.48 7.93 -8.54
N ALA A 91 16.11 9.17 -8.24
CA ALA A 91 16.97 10.09 -7.48
C ALA A 91 17.20 9.58 -6.05
N LEU A 92 16.15 9.10 -5.37
CA LEU A 92 16.25 8.59 -4.00
C LEU A 92 17.04 7.28 -3.92
N VAL A 93 16.81 6.34 -4.82
CA VAL A 93 17.49 5.03 -4.83
C VAL A 93 18.88 5.14 -5.42
N GLY A 94 19.04 5.83 -6.55
CA GLY A 94 20.35 6.07 -7.17
C GLY A 94 21.27 6.93 -6.31
N GLY A 95 20.70 7.83 -5.50
CA GLY A 95 21.42 8.61 -4.50
C GLY A 95 21.73 7.87 -3.20
N GLY A 96 21.23 6.64 -3.01
CA GLY A 96 21.48 5.85 -1.80
C GLY A 96 20.64 6.23 -0.58
N TYR A 97 19.62 7.08 -0.75
CA TYR A 97 18.69 7.51 0.30
C TYR A 97 17.64 6.44 0.65
N MET A 98 17.46 5.45 -0.25
CA MET A 98 16.61 4.28 -0.02
C MET A 98 17.31 2.99 -0.47
N GLY A 99 17.16 1.93 0.34
CA GLY A 99 17.66 0.60 -0.01
C GLY A 99 16.77 -0.19 -0.97
N GLY A 100 15.54 0.29 -1.23
CA GLY A 100 14.58 -0.39 -2.10
C GLY A 100 13.63 0.60 -2.76
N ARG A 101 13.17 0.25 -3.97
CA ARG A 101 12.20 1.05 -4.72
C ARG A 101 10.80 0.88 -4.15
N ILE A 102 10.09 2.00 -4.03
CA ILE A 102 8.66 2.05 -3.70
C ILE A 102 7.95 2.71 -4.88
N ASP A 103 7.59 1.90 -5.88
CA ASP A 103 6.98 2.44 -7.09
C ASP A 103 5.45 2.58 -6.94
N LYS A 104 4.78 1.62 -6.30
CA LYS A 104 3.31 1.57 -6.25
C LYS A 104 2.78 1.27 -4.87
N ASP A 105 1.63 1.85 -4.58
CA ASP A 105 0.84 1.56 -3.41
C ASP A 105 0.22 0.12 -3.48
N PRO A 106 -0.37 -0.37 -2.38
CA PRO A 106 -0.98 -1.70 -2.33
C PRO A 106 -2.23 -1.89 -3.23
N TRP A 107 -2.75 -0.83 -3.85
CA TRP A 107 -3.87 -0.83 -4.80
C TRP A 107 -3.41 -0.65 -6.26
N GLY A 108 -2.09 -0.53 -6.46
CA GLY A 108 -1.42 -0.49 -7.75
C GLY A 108 -1.28 0.89 -8.36
N ASN A 109 -1.56 1.96 -7.61
CA ASN A 109 -1.36 3.33 -8.07
C ASN A 109 0.05 3.80 -7.70
N TYR A 110 0.56 4.78 -8.43
CA TYR A 110 1.78 5.46 -8.03
C TYR A 110 1.49 6.37 -6.82
N TYR A 111 2.47 6.53 -5.94
CA TYR A 111 2.39 7.55 -4.92
C TYR A 111 2.44 8.94 -5.57
N GLY A 112 1.81 9.90 -4.90
CA GLY A 112 1.87 11.30 -5.25
C GLY A 112 2.87 12.04 -4.39
N TYR A 113 3.49 13.05 -4.98
CA TYR A 113 4.40 13.95 -4.30
C TYR A 113 4.16 15.35 -4.83
N ASP A 114 3.79 16.25 -3.93
CA ASP A 114 3.65 17.67 -4.22
C ASP A 114 4.83 18.39 -3.59
N ASP A 115 5.68 18.96 -4.45
CA ASP A 115 6.75 19.83 -4.01
C ASP A 115 6.26 21.27 -4.06
N ASN A 116 5.98 21.83 -2.88
CA ASN A 116 5.78 23.26 -2.75
C ASN A 116 6.87 23.93 -1.92
N ASP A 117 8.08 23.35 -1.89
CA ASP A 117 9.23 23.91 -1.18
C ASP A 117 9.70 25.16 -1.94
N CYS A 118 9.09 26.29 -1.63
CA CYS A 118 9.40 27.63 -2.14
C CYS A 118 9.07 27.92 -3.61
N ASN A 119 8.35 27.05 -4.31
CA ASN A 119 7.95 27.26 -5.71
C ASN A 119 6.50 27.76 -5.89
N SER A 120 5.70 27.76 -4.82
CA SER A 120 4.24 28.02 -4.85
C SER A 120 3.77 28.81 -3.61
N ASN A 121 2.56 29.39 -3.64
CA ASN A 121 1.96 30.20 -2.56
C ASN A 121 1.71 29.44 -1.22
N SER A 122 2.03 28.15 -1.15
CA SER A 122 1.91 27.31 0.04
C SER A 122 3.26 26.65 0.29
N GLY A 123 3.95 26.95 1.39
CA GLY A 123 5.30 26.40 1.65
C GLY A 123 5.33 24.96 2.13
N VAL A 124 4.28 24.17 1.89
CA VAL A 124 4.10 22.83 2.47
C VAL A 124 4.21 21.76 1.39
N SER A 125 5.23 20.92 1.48
CA SER A 125 5.41 19.76 0.61
C SER A 125 4.89 18.49 1.28
N TYR A 126 4.24 17.61 0.52
CA TYR A 126 3.66 16.37 1.05
C TYR A 126 3.81 15.21 0.07
N VAL A 127 3.87 14.02 0.63
CA VAL A 127 3.78 12.75 -0.11
C VAL A 127 2.46 12.07 0.25
N PHE A 128 1.80 11.45 -0.72
CA PHE A 128 0.46 10.90 -0.54
C PHE A 128 0.20 9.64 -1.38
N THR A 129 -0.86 8.92 -1.03
CA THR A 129 -1.46 7.83 -1.81
C THR A 129 -2.94 8.12 -2.00
N ALA A 130 -3.44 7.88 -3.22
CA ALA A 130 -4.85 7.99 -3.59
C ALA A 130 -5.69 6.78 -3.13
N GLY A 131 -5.14 5.93 -2.27
CA GLY A 131 -5.87 4.84 -1.64
C GLY A 131 -6.48 3.82 -2.61
N ALA A 132 -7.63 3.30 -2.20
CA ALA A 132 -8.34 2.22 -2.89
C ALA A 132 -9.16 2.72 -4.07
N ASP A 133 -9.70 3.93 -3.98
CA ASP A 133 -10.55 4.53 -5.01
C ASP A 133 -9.74 5.09 -6.20
N LYS A 134 -8.43 5.30 -6.01
CA LYS A 134 -7.49 5.82 -7.01
C LYS A 134 -7.78 7.26 -7.40
N ILE A 135 -8.55 7.97 -6.59
CA ILE A 135 -8.95 9.35 -6.81
C ILE A 135 -8.30 10.16 -5.70
N SER A 136 -7.37 11.05 -6.07
CA SER A 136 -6.75 11.94 -5.09
C SER A 136 -7.77 12.94 -4.52
N TRP A 137 -7.49 13.40 -3.32
CA TRP A 137 -8.28 14.33 -2.49
C TRP A 137 -9.61 13.79 -1.99
N THR A 138 -9.68 12.50 -1.71
CA THR A 138 -10.86 11.83 -1.16
C THR A 138 -10.62 11.29 0.26
N ALA A 139 -11.61 10.62 0.83
CA ALA A 139 -11.60 10.23 2.23
C ALA A 139 -10.65 9.06 2.57
N ASP A 140 -10.24 8.26 1.57
CA ASP A 140 -9.34 7.13 1.75
C ASP A 140 -7.87 7.46 1.51
N ASP A 141 -7.58 8.71 1.16
CA ASP A 141 -6.23 9.20 1.01
C ASP A 141 -5.44 9.16 2.31
N TYR A 142 -4.14 8.91 2.14
CA TYR A 142 -3.19 9.10 3.21
C TYR A 142 -2.06 9.99 2.73
N ASN A 143 -1.95 11.18 3.32
CA ASN A 143 -0.89 12.15 3.04
C ASN A 143 -0.07 12.46 4.29
N VAL A 144 1.22 12.68 4.10
CA VAL A 144 2.13 13.08 5.16
C VAL A 144 2.95 14.27 4.68
N VAL A 145 2.99 15.30 5.52
CA VAL A 145 3.80 16.50 5.28
C VAL A 145 5.28 16.17 5.43
N ILE A 146 6.06 16.53 4.42
CA ILE A 146 7.51 16.40 4.38
C ILE A 146 8.13 17.64 5.04
N THR A 147 7.84 18.83 4.52
CA THR A 147 8.31 20.13 5.01
C THR A 147 7.12 21.07 5.22
N ASN A 148 7.19 21.91 6.26
CA ASN A 148 6.13 22.89 6.57
C ASN A 148 6.44 24.29 6.03
N SER A 149 7.70 24.54 5.67
CA SER A 149 8.17 25.82 5.17
C SER A 149 9.47 25.68 4.41
N CYS A 150 9.83 26.74 3.69
CA CYS A 150 11.10 26.92 3.00
C CYS A 150 12.36 26.79 3.86
N ALA A 151 12.24 26.96 5.17
CA ALA A 151 13.37 27.10 6.08
C ALA A 151 13.68 25.82 6.89
N ASP A 152 12.88 24.77 6.72
CA ASP A 152 12.95 23.52 7.51
C ASP A 152 13.77 22.41 6.83
#